data_AF-A0A8T4ERL2-F1
#
_entry.id   AF-A0A8T4ERL2-F1
#
_cell.length_a   1.000
_cell.length_b   1.000
_cell.length_c   1.000
_cell.angle_alpha   90.00
_cell.angle_beta   90.00
_cell.angle_gamma   90.00
#
_symmetry.space_group_name_H-M   'P 1'
#
loop_
_entity.id
_entity.type
_entity.pdbx_description
1 polymer ?
#
loop_
_entity_poly.entity_id
_entity_poly.type
_entity_poly.pdbx_seq_one_letter_code
_entity_poly.pdbx_strand_id
1 'polypeptide(L)'
;MSMDLKEWAVHYIKQMDAVKGNLVSYREEGDRVLCDYKEGRKASFICNENLELGKLKALKDDESAYVVCECNEHNFKILADNWDLFKSKQSLAFIFLNPNIAEKWIIKPFFHAKIADPHTLKQGLRTMYDTCMGTSKD
;
A
#
# COMPACT_ATOMS: atom_id res chain seq x y z
N MET A 1 19.58 -10.27 0.60
CA MET A 1 19.38 -9.42 -0.60
C MET A 1 18.31 -8.41 -0.22
N SER A 2 18.58 -7.12 -0.33
CA SER A 2 17.51 -6.10 -0.20
C SER A 2 16.55 -6.27 -1.37
N MET A 3 15.25 -6.18 -1.10
CA MET A 3 14.20 -6.32 -2.11
C MET A 3 14.05 -5.00 -2.86
N ASP A 4 14.12 -5.02 -4.19
CA ASP A 4 13.78 -3.84 -5.00
C ASP A 4 12.25 -3.67 -5.04
N LEU A 5 11.75 -2.73 -4.23
CA LEU A 5 10.32 -2.42 -4.13
C LEU A 5 9.73 -1.91 -5.44
N LYS A 6 10.50 -1.19 -6.28
CA LYS A 6 10.00 -0.67 -7.55
C LYS A 6 9.87 -1.78 -8.57
N GLU A 7 10.88 -2.65 -8.66
CA GLU A 7 10.80 -3.85 -9.49
C GLU A 7 9.59 -4.70 -9.09
N TRP A 8 9.44 -4.96 -7.78
CA TRP A 8 8.29 -5.67 -7.24
C TRP A 8 6.96 -4.99 -7.62
N ALA A 9 6.86 -3.66 -7.45
CA ALA A 9 5.67 -2.90 -7.78
C ALA A 9 5.33 -3.01 -9.28
N VAL A 10 6.31 -2.91 -10.17
CA VAL A 10 6.12 -3.08 -11.62
C VAL A 10 5.57 -4.48 -11.94
N HIS A 11 6.12 -5.53 -11.32
CA HIS A 11 5.60 -6.89 -11.49
C HIS A 11 4.16 -7.01 -11.00
N TYR A 12 3.86 -6.45 -9.82
CA TYR A 12 2.52 -6.45 -9.26
C TYR A 12 1.52 -5.70 -10.16
N ILE A 13 1.89 -4.51 -10.66
CA ILE A 13 1.08 -3.71 -11.59
C ILE A 13 0.75 -4.52 -12.85
N LYS A 14 1.77 -5.14 -13.46
CA LYS A 14 1.60 -5.98 -14.66
C LYS A 14 0.70 -7.19 -14.39
N GLN A 15 0.85 -7.86 -13.26
CA GLN A 15 -0.04 -8.96 -12.88
C GLN A 15 -1.49 -8.51 -12.71
N MET A 16 -1.71 -7.39 -12.00
CA MET A 16 -3.05 -6.84 -11.77
C MET A 16 -3.71 -6.38 -13.07
N ASP A 17 -2.93 -5.91 -14.04
CA ASP A 17 -3.42 -5.46 -15.33
C ASP A 17 -3.53 -6.58 -16.37
N ALA A 18 -2.86 -7.73 -16.20
CA ALA A 18 -2.82 -8.82 -17.18
C ALA A 18 -4.21 -9.28 -17.65
N VAL A 19 -5.22 -9.21 -16.77
CA VAL A 19 -6.61 -9.55 -17.11
C VAL A 19 -7.39 -8.35 -17.66
N LYS A 20 -7.10 -7.13 -17.19
CA LYS A 20 -7.88 -5.93 -17.52
C LYS A 20 -7.39 -5.22 -18.79
N GLY A 21 -6.11 -5.32 -19.10
CA GLY A 21 -5.46 -4.65 -20.24
C GLY A 21 -5.73 -3.16 -20.27
N ASN A 22 -5.73 -2.49 -19.12
CA ASN A 22 -6.04 -1.06 -18.99
C ASN A 22 -4.78 -0.20 -18.83
N LEU A 23 -3.63 -0.78 -18.50
CA LEU A 23 -2.37 -0.07 -18.40
C LEU A 23 -1.92 0.34 -19.80
N VAL A 24 -1.70 1.63 -20.01
CA VAL A 24 -1.19 2.18 -21.26
C VAL A 24 0.34 2.27 -21.19
N SER A 25 0.86 2.81 -20.10
CA SER A 25 2.29 2.94 -19.86
C SER A 25 2.60 3.05 -18.37
N TYR A 26 3.86 2.81 -18.03
CA TYR A 26 4.41 3.17 -16.72
C TYR A 26 5.81 3.77 -16.90
N ARG A 27 6.23 4.57 -15.93
CA ARG A 27 7.60 5.09 -15.83
C ARG A 27 8.04 5.15 -14.38
N GLU A 28 9.33 5.02 -14.15
CA GLU A 28 9.91 5.21 -12.82
C GLU A 28 10.40 6.65 -12.66
N GLU A 29 10.11 7.27 -11.52
CA GLU A 29 10.50 8.64 -11.19
C GLU A 29 10.85 8.71 -9.69
N GLY A 30 12.14 8.76 -9.37
CA GLY A 30 12.61 8.76 -7.98
C GLY A 30 12.18 7.49 -7.22
N ASP A 31 11.43 7.68 -6.13
CA ASP A 31 10.84 6.63 -5.30
C ASP A 31 9.47 6.16 -5.82
N ARG A 32 9.10 6.49 -7.06
CA ARG A 32 7.75 6.23 -7.59
C ARG A 32 7.75 5.43 -8.88
N VAL A 33 6.69 4.64 -9.06
CA VAL A 33 6.24 4.14 -10.37
C VAL A 33 4.95 4.87 -10.73
N LEU A 34 4.97 5.64 -11.81
CA LEU A 34 3.84 6.39 -12.30
C LEU A 34 3.17 5.61 -13.43
N CYS A 35 1.87 5.37 -13.31
CA CYS A 35 1.09 4.58 -14.26
C CYS A 35 0.02 5.43 -14.93
N ASP A 36 -0.04 5.35 -16.25
CA ASP A 36 -1.12 5.91 -17.06
C ASP A 36 -2.01 4.76 -17.55
N TYR A 37 -3.31 4.85 -17.28
CA TYR A 37 -4.32 3.87 -17.68
C TYR A 37 -5.27 4.48 -18.73
N LYS A 38 -6.04 3.61 -19.39
CA LYS A 38 -7.13 4.02 -20.28
C LYS A 38 -8.08 5.00 -19.59
N GLU A 39 -8.72 5.85 -20.39
CA GLU A 39 -9.64 6.91 -19.95
C GLU A 39 -8.96 8.00 -19.10
N GLY A 40 -7.64 8.17 -19.21
CA GLY A 40 -6.89 9.23 -18.55
C GLY A 40 -6.69 9.03 -17.04
N ARG A 41 -7.02 7.83 -16.52
CA ARG A 41 -6.78 7.49 -15.11
C ARG A 41 -5.29 7.38 -14.83
N LYS A 42 -4.85 7.93 -13.71
CA LYS A 42 -3.45 7.91 -13.26
C LYS A 42 -3.35 7.27 -11.90
N ALA A 43 -2.26 6.54 -11.68
CA ALA A 43 -1.89 6.06 -10.35
C ALA A 43 -0.40 6.28 -10.09
N SER A 44 -0.06 6.48 -8.81
CA SER A 44 1.31 6.57 -8.33
C SER A 44 1.55 5.46 -7.31
N PHE A 45 2.58 4.65 -7.53
CA PHE A 45 3.08 3.67 -6.57
C PHE A 45 4.33 4.23 -5.92
N ILE A 46 4.24 4.61 -4.65
CA ILE A 46 5.33 5.22 -3.87
C ILE A 46 6.02 4.10 -3.11
N CYS A 47 7.26 3.81 -3.48
CA CYS A 47 8.03 2.67 -3.03
C CYS A 47 9.10 3.11 -2.04
N ASN A 48 8.90 2.80 -0.75
CA ASN A 48 9.85 3.14 0.30
C ASN A 48 9.86 2.05 1.38
N GLU A 49 11.03 1.58 1.77
CA GLU A 49 11.17 0.52 2.80
C GLU A 49 10.52 0.95 4.12
N ASN A 50 10.70 2.23 4.50
CA ASN A 50 10.14 2.80 5.71
C ASN A 50 9.22 3.97 5.38
N LEU A 51 8.04 3.95 6.00
CA LEU A 51 7.07 5.03 5.88
C LEU A 51 7.58 6.29 6.55
N GLU A 52 7.38 7.41 5.86
CA GLU A 52 7.67 8.74 6.36
C GLU A 52 6.37 9.55 6.42
N LEU A 53 5.88 9.82 7.63
CA LEU A 53 4.58 10.48 7.83
C LEU A 53 4.50 11.85 7.11
N GLY A 54 5.60 12.59 7.04
CA GLY A 54 5.68 13.88 6.33
C GLY A 54 5.35 13.74 4.85
N LYS A 55 5.92 12.74 4.16
CA LYS A 55 5.65 12.44 2.75
C LYS A 55 4.19 12.00 2.55
N LEU A 56 3.67 11.17 3.46
CA LEU A 56 2.28 10.68 3.39
C LEU A 56 1.25 11.79 3.58
N LYS A 57 1.52 12.77 4.44
CA LYS A 57 0.66 13.95 4.65
C LYS A 57 0.62 14.87 3.43
N ALA A 58 1.69 14.90 2.64
CA ALA A 58 1.79 15.72 1.43
C ALA A 58 1.05 15.11 0.21
N LEU A 59 0.52 13.90 0.32
CA LEU A 59 -0.24 13.27 -0.76
C LEU A 59 -1.57 13.99 -1.00
N LYS A 60 -1.82 14.35 -2.26
CA LYS A 60 -3.09 14.95 -2.69
C LYS A 60 -4.19 13.89 -2.78
N ASP A 61 -5.43 14.31 -2.56
CA ASP A 61 -6.58 13.39 -2.50
C ASP A 61 -7.14 12.98 -3.87
N ASP A 62 -6.80 13.73 -4.92
CA ASP A 62 -7.23 13.52 -6.31
C ASP A 62 -6.41 12.48 -7.07
N GLU A 63 -5.27 12.05 -6.51
CA GLU A 63 -4.39 11.05 -7.11
C GLU A 63 -4.64 9.67 -6.49
N SER A 64 -4.74 8.63 -7.33
CA SER A 64 -4.70 7.25 -6.85
C SER A 64 -3.29 6.90 -6.39
N ALA A 65 -3.10 6.80 -5.08
CA ALA A 65 -1.81 6.55 -4.46
C ALA A 65 -1.77 5.15 -3.83
N TYR A 66 -0.72 4.40 -4.17
CA TYR A 66 -0.39 3.11 -3.60
C TYR A 66 0.95 3.22 -2.90
N VAL A 67 0.97 3.12 -1.58
CA VAL A 67 2.19 3.14 -0.79
C VAL A 67 2.70 1.71 -0.66
N VAL A 68 3.85 1.42 -1.25
CA VAL A 68 4.49 0.11 -1.24
C VAL A 68 5.67 0.16 -0.28
N CYS A 69 5.64 -0.68 0.76
CA CYS A 69 6.65 -0.68 1.81
C CYS A 69 6.90 -2.07 2.37
N GLU A 70 7.95 -2.21 3.18
CA GLU A 70 8.18 -3.47 3.89
C GLU A 70 7.15 -3.65 5.00
N CYS A 71 6.79 -4.90 5.28
CA CYS A 71 6.01 -5.25 6.45
C CYS A 71 6.96 -5.29 7.65
N ASN A 72 6.87 -4.26 8.49
CA ASN A 72 7.65 -4.14 9.72
C ASN A 72 6.86 -3.34 10.77
N GLU A 73 7.30 -3.43 12.04
CA GLU A 73 6.61 -2.82 13.17
C GLU A 73 6.54 -1.28 13.07
N HIS A 74 7.55 -0.64 12.47
CA HIS A 74 7.59 0.81 12.25
C HIS A 74 6.48 1.27 11.29
N ASN A 75 6.38 0.63 10.14
CA ASN A 75 5.37 0.93 9.13
C ASN A 75 3.96 0.61 9.62
N PHE A 76 3.80 -0.51 10.35
CA PHE A 76 2.53 -0.85 11.00
C PHE A 76 2.09 0.23 11.98
N LYS A 77 2.97 0.66 12.89
CA LYS A 77 2.66 1.71 13.86
C LYS A 77 2.26 3.02 13.17
N ILE A 78 2.98 3.44 12.13
CA ILE A 78 2.62 4.63 11.37
C ILE A 78 1.17 4.53 10.84
N LEU A 79 0.79 3.40 10.23
CA LEU A 79 -0.57 3.17 9.77
C LEU A 79 -1.59 3.22 10.91
N ALA A 80 -1.35 2.46 11.98
CA ALA A 80 -2.31 2.27 13.07
C ALA A 80 -2.51 3.56 13.90
N ASP A 81 -1.42 4.28 14.19
CA ASP A 81 -1.46 5.50 15.02
C ASP A 81 -1.99 6.71 14.25
N ASN A 82 -1.92 6.69 12.91
CA ASN A 82 -2.42 7.77 12.05
C ASN A 82 -3.64 7.32 11.23
N TRP A 83 -4.39 6.33 11.70
CA TRP A 83 -5.52 5.77 10.97
C TRP A 83 -6.56 6.83 10.58
N ASP A 84 -6.86 7.77 11.47
CA ASP A 84 -7.84 8.84 11.21
C ASP A 84 -7.41 9.78 10.07
N LEU A 85 -6.11 9.99 9.92
CA LEU A 85 -5.55 10.74 8.78
C LEU A 85 -5.73 9.95 7.49
N PHE A 86 -5.46 8.64 7.50
CA PHE A 86 -5.49 7.85 6.27
C PHE A 86 -6.90 7.49 5.82
N LYS A 87 -7.83 7.28 6.75
CA LYS A 87 -9.22 6.91 6.43
C LYS A 87 -10.00 8.03 5.73
N SER A 88 -9.52 9.28 5.77
CA SER A 88 -10.14 10.38 5.02
C SER A 88 -9.73 10.40 3.53
N LYS A 89 -8.64 9.70 3.16
CA LYS A 89 -8.09 9.68 1.80
C LYS A 89 -8.72 8.55 0.98
N GLN A 90 -9.64 8.89 0.07
CA GLN A 90 -10.43 7.90 -0.69
C GLN A 90 -9.59 7.06 -1.65
N SER A 91 -8.57 7.68 -2.24
CA SER A 91 -7.76 7.11 -3.31
C SER A 91 -6.42 6.54 -2.81
N LEU A 92 -6.31 6.27 -1.50
CA LEU A 92 -5.09 5.76 -0.86
C LEU A 92 -5.18 4.27 -0.54
N ALA A 93 -4.12 3.54 -0.88
CA ALA A 93 -3.90 2.16 -0.48
C ALA A 93 -2.48 1.99 0.07
N PHE A 94 -2.32 1.12 1.08
CA PHE A 94 -1.02 0.64 1.53
C PHE A 94 -0.87 -0.83 1.10
N ILE A 95 0.33 -1.18 0.66
CA ILE A 95 0.76 -2.52 0.31
C ILE A 95 2.02 -2.76 1.14
N PHE A 96 1.93 -3.64 2.15
CA PHE A 96 3.13 -4.06 2.86
C PHE A 96 3.55 -5.45 2.43
N LEU A 97 4.86 -5.62 2.30
CA LEU A 97 5.49 -6.77 1.71
C LEU A 97 6.40 -7.46 2.72
N ASN A 98 6.29 -8.78 2.85
CA ASN A 98 7.30 -9.57 3.53
C ASN A 98 8.03 -10.47 2.51
N PRO A 99 9.23 -10.07 2.05
CA PRO A 99 9.97 -10.83 1.05
C PRO A 99 10.41 -12.21 1.57
N ASN A 100 10.51 -12.40 2.89
CA ASN A 100 11.01 -13.65 3.47
C ASN A 100 10.04 -14.82 3.32
N ILE A 101 8.73 -14.52 3.26
CA ILE A 101 7.68 -15.54 3.14
C ILE A 101 6.81 -15.32 1.89
N ALA A 102 7.21 -14.40 1.00
CA ALA A 102 6.47 -14.00 -0.20
C ALA A 102 5.02 -13.55 0.05
N GLU A 103 4.71 -13.10 1.27
CA GLU A 103 3.39 -12.61 1.65
C GLU A 103 3.27 -11.10 1.42
N LYS A 104 2.02 -10.66 1.22
CA LYS A 104 1.65 -9.26 1.20
C LYS A 104 0.30 -9.05 1.85
N TRP A 105 0.13 -7.90 2.48
CA TRP A 105 -1.20 -7.42 2.86
C TRP A 105 -1.45 -6.04 2.28
N ILE A 106 -2.69 -5.84 1.84
CA ILE A 106 -3.14 -4.62 1.20
C ILE A 106 -4.27 -4.05 2.01
N ILE A 107 -4.22 -2.76 2.29
CA ILE A 107 -5.28 -2.07 3.01
C ILE A 107 -5.61 -0.74 2.36
N LYS A 108 -6.92 -0.47 2.25
CA LYS A 108 -7.46 0.81 1.77
C LYS A 108 -8.21 1.49 2.91
N PRO A 109 -7.58 2.41 3.64
CA PRO A 109 -8.13 2.92 4.90
C PRO A 109 -9.54 3.50 4.78
N PHE A 110 -9.83 4.27 3.73
CA PHE A 110 -11.17 4.82 3.50
C PHE A 110 -12.26 3.74 3.36
N PHE A 111 -11.99 2.68 2.59
CA PHE A 111 -12.94 1.59 2.43
C PHE A 111 -13.03 0.72 3.68
N HIS A 112 -11.89 0.40 4.30
CA HIS A 112 -11.85 -0.45 5.49
C HIS A 112 -12.53 0.23 6.69
N ALA A 113 -12.40 1.55 6.84
CA ALA A 113 -13.10 2.28 7.89
C ALA A 113 -14.63 2.31 7.73
N LYS A 114 -15.16 2.03 6.52
CA LYS A 114 -16.62 1.94 6.28
C LYS A 114 -17.21 0.58 6.62
N ILE A 115 -16.38 -0.46 6.67
CA ILE A 115 -16.82 -1.85 6.86
C ILE A 115 -16.36 -2.43 8.20
N ALA A 116 -15.27 -1.93 8.77
CA ALA A 116 -14.74 -2.39 10.04
C ALA A 116 -15.45 -1.70 11.22
N ASP A 117 -15.67 -2.45 12.30
CA ASP A 117 -16.07 -1.89 13.58
C ASP A 117 -14.88 -1.10 14.18
N PRO A 118 -15.05 0.21 14.48
CA PRO A 118 -14.01 1.03 15.09
C PRO A 118 -13.41 0.43 16.38
N HIS A 119 -14.19 -0.32 17.16
CA HIS A 119 -13.74 -0.91 18.41
C HIS A 119 -12.74 -2.06 18.21
N THR A 120 -12.83 -2.77 17.08
CA THR A 120 -11.98 -3.94 16.78
C THR A 120 -10.94 -3.67 15.70
N LEU A 121 -10.98 -2.50 15.06
CA LEU A 121 -10.08 -2.13 13.97
C LEU A 121 -8.60 -2.37 14.30
N LYS A 122 -8.10 -1.86 15.43
CA LYS A 122 -6.68 -2.01 15.80
C LYS A 122 -6.27 -3.48 15.92
N GLN A 123 -7.16 -4.31 16.46
CA GLN A 123 -6.94 -5.75 16.54
C GLN A 123 -6.94 -6.39 15.15
N GLY A 124 -7.89 -6.02 14.28
CA GLY A 124 -7.92 -6.51 12.90
C GLY A 124 -6.67 -6.14 12.09
N LEU A 125 -6.22 -4.87 12.19
CA LEU A 125 -4.96 -4.42 11.59
C LEU A 125 -3.78 -5.24 12.12
N ARG A 126 -3.75 -5.50 13.43
CA ARG A 126 -2.69 -6.28 14.07
C ARG A 126 -2.66 -7.71 13.56
N THR A 127 -3.81 -8.37 13.44
CA THR A 127 -3.90 -9.73 12.90
C THR A 127 -3.35 -9.80 11.48
N MET A 128 -3.78 -8.89 10.60
CA MET A 128 -3.28 -8.89 9.22
C MET A 128 -1.76 -8.62 9.15
N TYR A 129 -1.22 -7.76 10.02
CA TYR A 129 0.22 -7.56 10.17
C TYR A 129 0.92 -8.84 10.63
N ASP A 130 0.45 -9.48 11.71
CA ASP A 130 1.05 -10.70 12.25
C ASP A 130 1.00 -11.86 11.23
N THR A 131 -0.07 -11.97 10.43
CA THR A 131 -0.14 -12.91 9.30
C THR A 131 0.93 -12.61 8.26
N CYS A 132 1.05 -11.34 7.83
CA CYS A 132 2.07 -10.94 6.86
C CYS A 132 3.51 -11.10 7.41
N MET A 133 3.68 -11.07 8.73
CA MET A 133 4.97 -11.34 9.39
C MET A 133 5.25 -12.83 9.60
N GLY A 134 4.27 -13.72 9.34
CA GLY A 134 4.39 -15.14 9.63
C GLY A 134 4.38 -15.47 11.14
N THR A 135 3.87 -14.55 11.97
CA THR A 135 3.82 -14.68 13.44
C THR A 135 2.41 -14.89 13.97
N SER A 136 1.41 -15.03 13.10
CA SER A 136 0.04 -15.37 13.50
C SER A 136 0.06 -16.73 14.21
N LYS A 137 -0.46 -16.77 15.44
CA LYS A 137 -0.72 -18.03 16.14
C LYS A 137 -2.06 -18.57 15.65
N ASP A 138 -2.06 -19.79 15.13
CA ASP A 138 -3.28 -20.55 14.82
C ASP A 138 -4.13 -20.77 16.08
#